data_AF-A0A431E8B8-F1
#
_entry.id   AF-A0A431E8B8-F1
#
_cell.length_a   1.000
_cell.length_b   1.000
_cell.length_c   1.000
_cell.angle_alpha   90.00
_cell.angle_beta   90.00
_cell.angle_gamma   90.00
#
_symmetry.space_group_name_H-M   'P 1'
#
loop_
_entity.id
_entity.type
_entity.pdbx_description
1 polymer ?
#
loop_
_entity_poly.entity_id
_entity_poly.type
_entity_poly.pdbx_seq_one_letter_code
_entity_poly.pdbx_strand_id
1 'polypeptide(L)'
;MEELSNEERDMLSGVLDIEDEDEQLYLVQYHIDLDGGFGDAIETVKPVCLFRSENLANEYVKKHSKPEVYDRPYDELYRGKLSVVKISLLNSTDIEPTELMRS
;
A
#
# COMPACT_ATOMS: atom_id res chain seq x y z
N MET A 1 22.90 -39.04 0.22
CA MET A 1 22.05 -38.15 -0.58
C MET A 1 20.67 -38.76 -0.46
N GLU A 2 19.91 -38.38 0.56
CA GLU A 2 18.58 -38.93 0.81
C GLU A 2 17.61 -38.28 -0.16
N GLU A 3 17.05 -39.08 -1.06
CA GLU A 3 15.98 -38.65 -1.96
C GLU A 3 14.68 -38.57 -1.14
N LEU A 4 14.10 -37.38 -1.07
CA LEU A 4 12.82 -37.14 -0.41
C LEU A 4 11.73 -38.02 -1.01
N SER A 5 10.91 -38.61 -0.14
CA SER A 5 9.77 -39.46 -0.51
C SER A 5 8.77 -38.67 -1.37
N ASN A 6 8.13 -39.34 -2.33
CA ASN A 6 7.10 -38.73 -3.17
C ASN A 6 5.94 -38.13 -2.35
N GLU A 7 5.71 -38.59 -1.11
CA GLU A 7 4.69 -38.03 -0.20
C GLU A 7 5.08 -36.66 0.37
N GLU A 8 6.37 -36.37 0.55
CA GLU A 8 6.82 -35.05 1.03
C GLU A 8 6.77 -33.99 -0.08
N ARG A 9 6.87 -34.42 -1.34
CA ARG A 9 6.66 -33.56 -2.50
C ARG A 9 5.19 -33.13 -2.66
N ASP A 10 4.26 -34.03 -2.34
CA ASP A 10 2.82 -33.79 -2.48
C ASP A 10 2.26 -32.87 -1.37
N MET A 11 2.91 -32.87 -0.18
CA MET A 11 2.59 -31.90 0.87
C MET A 11 3.16 -30.49 0.62
N LEU A 12 4.18 -30.36 -0.24
CA LEU A 12 4.76 -29.07 -0.64
C LEU A 12 4.03 -28.43 -1.83
N SER A 13 3.38 -29.22 -2.69
CA SER A 13 2.55 -28.68 -3.79
C SER A 13 1.28 -28.00 -3.24
N GLY A 14 0.65 -28.57 -2.21
CA GLY A 14 -0.55 -27.98 -1.59
C GLY A 14 -0.34 -26.74 -0.72
N VAL A 15 0.90 -26.27 -0.53
CA VAL A 15 1.23 -25.03 0.21
C VAL A 15 1.49 -23.85 -0.73
N LEU A 16 1.65 -24.11 -2.03
CA LEU A 16 1.97 -23.12 -3.05
C LEU A 16 1.02 -23.16 -4.25
N ASP A 17 -0.26 -23.49 -4.01
CA ASP A 17 -1.35 -22.99 -4.85
C ASP A 17 -1.52 -21.49 -4.58
N ILE A 18 -0.51 -20.71 -4.97
CA ILE A 18 -0.67 -19.28 -5.25
C ILE A 18 -1.18 -19.21 -6.69
N GLU A 19 -2.37 -19.78 -6.91
CA GLU A 19 -3.20 -19.38 -8.04
C GLU A 19 -3.86 -18.08 -7.62
N ASP A 20 -3.46 -16.95 -8.20
CA ASP A 20 -4.38 -15.88 -8.57
C ASP A 20 -3.58 -14.73 -9.22
N GLU A 21 -3.68 -14.66 -10.55
CA GLU A 21 -3.12 -13.62 -11.42
C GLU A 21 -3.73 -12.21 -11.19
N ASP A 22 -4.51 -12.00 -10.12
CA ASP A 22 -5.21 -10.75 -9.81
C ASP A 22 -5.36 -10.50 -8.30
N GLU A 23 -4.30 -10.72 -7.48
CA GLU A 23 -4.39 -10.42 -6.05
C GLU A 23 -4.56 -8.90 -5.82
N GLN A 24 -5.81 -8.48 -5.57
CA GLN A 24 -6.17 -7.08 -5.33
C GLN A 24 -5.84 -6.69 -3.89
N LEU A 25 -4.98 -5.68 -3.75
CA LEU A 25 -4.62 -5.13 -2.45
C LEU A 25 -5.27 -3.77 -2.25
N TYR A 26 -5.55 -3.45 -0.99
CA TYR A 26 -6.19 -2.20 -0.58
C TYR A 26 -5.26 -1.51 0.41
N LEU A 27 -4.62 -0.43 -0.03
CA LEU A 27 -3.73 0.38 0.80
C LEU A 27 -4.53 1.47 1.50
N VAL A 28 -4.46 1.50 2.83
CA VAL A 28 -4.92 2.63 3.61
C VAL A 28 -3.82 3.69 3.64
N GLN A 29 -4.21 4.92 3.33
CA GLN A 29 -3.33 6.08 3.31
C GLN A 29 -3.76 7.10 4.36
N TYR A 30 -2.78 7.77 4.98
CA TYR A 30 -2.97 8.87 5.91
C TYR A 30 -2.68 10.20 5.24
N HIS A 31 -3.62 11.13 5.33
CA HIS A 31 -3.50 12.48 4.79
C HIS A 31 -3.10 13.45 5.90
N ILE A 32 -2.12 14.29 5.56
CA ILE A 32 -1.68 15.42 6.37
C ILE A 32 -1.22 16.54 5.45
N ASP A 33 -1.70 17.74 5.71
CA ASP A 33 -1.20 18.93 5.04
C ASP A 33 0.06 19.38 5.76
N LEU A 34 1.12 19.64 5.01
CA LEU A 34 2.35 20.25 5.53
C LEU A 34 2.37 21.72 5.12
N ASP A 35 2.89 22.58 6.00
CA ASP A 35 3.14 23.99 5.66
C ASP A 35 4.24 24.05 4.58
N GLY A 36 3.86 24.51 3.38
CA GLY A 36 4.76 24.76 2.26
C GLY A 36 5.54 26.07 2.37
N GLY A 37 5.23 26.90 3.36
CA GLY A 37 5.68 28.28 3.45
C GLY A 37 4.72 29.24 2.75
N PHE A 38 4.85 30.54 3.04
CA PHE A 38 4.01 31.62 2.49
C PHE A 38 2.48 31.46 2.69
N GLY A 39 2.06 30.55 3.57
CA GLY A 39 0.66 30.27 3.83
C GLY A 39 0.07 29.17 2.95
N ASP A 40 0.89 28.43 2.18
CA ASP A 40 0.42 27.34 1.34
C ASP A 40 0.33 26.02 2.11
N ALA A 41 -0.79 25.31 1.98
CA ALA A 41 -0.98 23.95 2.47
C ALA A 41 -0.62 22.91 1.39
N ILE A 42 0.36 22.04 1.66
CA ILE A 42 0.76 20.95 0.75
C ILE A 42 0.18 19.63 1.24
N GLU A 43 -0.82 19.10 0.52
CA GLU A 43 -1.38 17.78 0.82
C GLU A 43 -0.30 16.69 0.68
N THR A 44 -0.06 15.98 1.78
CA THR A 44 0.92 14.90 1.84
C THR A 44 0.24 13.60 2.26
N VAL A 45 0.51 12.54 1.52
CA VAL A 45 -0.11 11.23 1.70
C VAL A 45 0.95 10.21 2.12
N LYS A 46 0.67 9.43 3.18
CA LYS A 46 1.58 8.41 3.70
C LYS A 46 0.90 7.03 3.72
N PRO A 47 1.59 5.95 3.29
CA PRO A 47 1.06 4.60 3.43
C PRO A 47 0.98 4.20 4.91
N VAL A 48 -0.10 3.54 5.31
CA VAL A 48 -0.31 3.09 6.70
C VAL A 48 -0.30 1.57 6.79
N CYS A 49 -1.21 0.91 6.07
CA CYS A 49 -1.36 -0.54 6.12
C CYS A 49 -2.05 -1.08 4.85
N LEU A 50 -1.83 -2.36 4.57
CA LEU A 50 -2.37 -3.08 3.42
C LEU A 50 -3.40 -4.12 3.88
N PHE A 51 -4.48 -4.24 3.13
CA PHE A 51 -5.52 -5.24 3.32
C PHE A 51 -5.74 -6.02 2.03
N ARG A 52 -6.11 -7.30 2.17
CA ARG A 52 -6.60 -8.13 1.05
C ARG A 52 -8.11 -7.99 0.82
N SER A 53 -8.80 -7.25 1.68
CA SER A 53 -10.25 -7.06 1.61
C SER A 53 -10.60 -5.58 1.70
N GLU A 54 -11.37 -5.10 0.73
CA GLU A 54 -11.90 -3.74 0.69
C GLU A 54 -12.71 -3.39 1.93
N ASN A 55 -13.56 -4.32 2.37
CA ASN A 55 -14.43 -4.13 3.52
C ASN A 55 -13.61 -3.89 4.79
N LEU A 56 -12.57 -4.69 5.02
CA LEU A 56 -11.69 -4.53 6.19
C LEU A 56 -10.93 -3.19 6.15
N ALA A 57 -10.45 -2.78 4.97
CA ALA A 57 -9.81 -1.47 4.80
C ALA A 57 -10.77 -0.33 5.12
N ASN A 58 -12.01 -0.40 4.62
CA ASN A 58 -13.04 0.61 4.87
C ASN A 58 -13.49 0.64 6.33
N GLU A 59 -13.62 -0.51 7.00
CA GLU A 59 -13.90 -0.57 8.44
C GLU A 59 -12.77 0.06 9.26
N TYR A 60 -11.52 -0.20 8.88
CA TYR A 60 -10.36 0.43 9.49
C TYR A 60 -10.42 1.96 9.35
N VAL A 61 -10.65 2.47 8.14
CA VAL A 61 -10.82 3.91 7.89
C VAL A 61 -11.96 4.47 8.73
N LYS A 62 -13.13 3.83 8.75
CA LYS A 62 -14.29 4.30 9.52
C LYS A 62 -14.00 4.39 11.03
N LYS A 63 -13.22 3.46 11.56
CA LYS A 63 -12.89 3.40 13.00
C LYS A 63 -11.77 4.35 13.40
N HIS A 64 -10.80 4.58 12.51
CA HIS A 64 -9.55 5.27 12.85
C HIS A 64 -9.38 6.65 12.20
N SER A 65 -10.14 6.98 11.16
CA SER A 65 -10.10 8.30 10.51
C SER A 65 -10.66 9.35 11.46
N LYS A 66 -9.82 10.35 11.77
CA LYS A 66 -10.14 11.47 12.66
C LYS A 66 -9.66 12.76 12.02
N PRO A 67 -10.35 13.26 10.98
CA PRO A 67 -9.98 14.50 10.34
C PRO A 67 -10.11 15.67 11.32
N GLU A 68 -9.06 16.47 11.44
CA GLU A 68 -9.04 17.68 12.27
C GLU A 68 -8.16 18.76 11.64
N VAL A 69 -8.49 20.02 11.94
CA VAL A 69 -7.62 21.17 11.69
C VAL A 69 -6.64 21.26 12.84
N TYR A 70 -5.34 21.31 12.56
CA TYR A 70 -4.32 21.28 13.60
C TYR A 70 -3.44 22.53 13.68
N ASP A 71 -3.53 23.44 12.71
CA ASP A 71 -2.80 24.71 12.73
C ASP A 71 -3.62 25.87 12.17
N ARG A 72 -3.43 27.06 12.74
CA ARG A 72 -4.02 28.38 12.40
C ARG A 72 -3.05 29.47 12.86
N PRO A 73 -2.62 30.42 11.99
CA PRO A 73 -3.51 31.50 11.54
C PRO A 73 -3.54 31.79 10.02
N TYR A 74 -2.88 30.96 9.20
CA TYR A 74 -2.92 31.05 7.73
C TYR A 74 -3.98 30.09 7.17
N ASP A 75 -3.73 29.42 6.04
CA ASP A 75 -4.58 28.33 5.56
C ASP A 75 -4.72 27.23 6.62
N GLU A 76 -5.90 26.64 6.68
CA GLU A 76 -6.18 25.56 7.62
C GLU A 76 -5.41 24.31 7.20
N LEU A 77 -4.46 23.88 8.03
CA LEU A 77 -3.78 22.60 7.83
C LEU A 77 -4.62 21.46 8.43
N TYR A 78 -4.95 20.48 7.60
CA TYR A 78 -5.71 19.31 8.00
C TYR A 78 -4.81 18.10 8.25
N ARG A 79 -5.22 17.24 9.18
CA ARG A 79 -4.59 15.93 9.40
C ARG A 79 -5.62 14.90 9.82
N GLY A 80 -5.22 13.64 9.84
CA GLY A 80 -6.00 12.58 10.48
C GLY A 80 -7.04 11.90 9.59
N LYS A 81 -7.24 12.38 8.36
CA LYS A 81 -8.07 11.72 7.37
C LYS A 81 -7.35 10.46 6.85
N LEU A 82 -8.08 9.35 6.82
CA LEU A 82 -7.65 8.12 6.15
C LEU A 82 -8.46 7.89 4.87
N SER A 83 -7.83 7.30 3.85
CA SER A 83 -8.48 6.88 2.60
C SER A 83 -8.00 5.48 2.19
N VAL A 84 -8.76 4.81 1.31
CA VAL A 84 -8.40 3.50 0.76
C VAL A 84 -8.09 3.68 -0.72
N VAL A 85 -6.95 3.13 -1.17
CA VAL A 85 -6.57 3.05 -2.58
C VAL A 85 -6.40 1.59 -2.98
N LYS A 86 -7.06 1.19 -4.06
CA LYS A 86 -6.89 -0.13 -4.65
C LYS A 86 -5.56 -0.18 -5.42
N ILE A 87 -4.75 -1.19 -5.13
CA ILE A 87 -3.45 -1.44 -5.75
C ILE A 87 -3.53 -2.76 -6.52
N SER A 88 -3.15 -2.70 -7.79
CA SER A 88 -2.85 -3.86 -8.60
C SER A 88 -1.35 -4.11 -8.57
N LEU A 89 -0.95 -5.34 -8.27
CA LEU A 89 0.45 -5.75 -8.44
C LEU A 89 0.69 -5.91 -9.95
N LEU A 90 1.49 -5.02 -10.53
CA LEU A 90 2.02 -5.24 -11.87
C LEU A 90 3.14 -6.28 -11.74
N ASN A 91 3.00 -7.41 -12.45
CA ASN A 91 4.06 -8.42 -12.53
C ASN A 91 5.36 -7.74 -12.99
N SER A 92 6.40 -7.81 -12.15
CA SER A 92 7.66 -7.07 -12.33
C SER A 92 8.58 -7.67 -13.40
N THR A 93 8.04 -8.39 -14.38
CA THR A 93 8.80 -9.04 -15.45
C THR A 93 9.21 -8.12 -16.59
N ASP A 94 8.78 -6.85 -16.61
CA ASP A 94 9.06 -5.90 -17.70
C ASP A 94 9.98 -4.72 -17.30
N ILE A 95 10.84 -4.88 -16.30
CA ILE A 95 11.92 -3.92 -16.08
C ILE A 95 13.17 -4.46 -16.79
N GLU A 96 13.27 -4.21 -18.10
CA GLU A 96 14.56 -4.36 -18.78
C GLU A 96 15.56 -3.42 -18.08
N PRO A 97 16.73 -3.92 -17.63
CA PRO A 97 17.76 -3.07 -17.07
C PRO A 97 18.19 -2.11 -18.18
N THR A 98 17.75 -0.85 -18.09
CA THR A 98 18.17 0.19 -19.02
C THR A 98 19.69 0.20 -19.03
N GLU A 99 20.27 -0.14 -20.18
CA GLU A 99 21.70 -0.11 -20.40
C GLU A 99 22.25 1.24 -19.92
N LEU A 100 23.04 1.22 -18.85
CA LEU A 100 23.95 2.31 -18.50
C LEU A 100 25.07 2.34 -19.55
N MET A 101 24.71 2.73 -20.78
CA MET A 101 25.63 3.04 -21.85
C MET A 101 26.26 4.41 -21.57
N ARG A 102 27.48 4.35 -21.06
CA ARG A 102 28.63 5.21 -21.36
C ARG A 102 28.52 6.71 -21.09
N SER A 103 29.45 7.19 -20.25
CA SER A 103 30.31 8.32 -20.58
C SER A 103 31.72 8.00 -20.10
#